data_AF-A0A9C9XRY5-F1
#
_entry.id   AF-A0A9C9XRY5-F1
#
_cell.length_a   1.000
_cell.length_b   1.000
_cell.length_c   1.000
_cell.angle_alpha   90.00
_cell.angle_beta   90.00
_cell.angle_gamma   90.00
#
_symmetry.space_group_name_H-M   'P 1'
#
loop_
_entity.id
_entity.type
_entity.pdbx_description
1 polymer ?
#
loop_
_entity_poly.entity_id
_entity_poly.type
_entity_poly.pdbx_seq_one_letter_code
_entity_poly.pdbx_strand_id
1 'polypeptide(L)'
;MERLAALPFSKSVEIAYKSIRVRFFRSLVTTASLVLAVAFLCYVQVVSDIATSLLQSGDPAALRALARAGYDINGVSSIGESAQQQWLVVLSLLVCVVGIINAQLMAVTERFREIGTMKCLGALDRVIMLLFLLEAGMQGFAGSLIGVLVGGLAGVASSAISLGTIVFTGLPPAALALTGFQSVLIGCLLSLVGVLYPAIAAARMEPVEAMRVEQ
;
A
#
# COMPACT_ATOMS: atom_id res chain seq x y z
N MET A 1 -31.41 30.50 -28.07
CA MET A 1 -30.26 30.61 -27.16
C MET A 1 -30.81 30.80 -25.74
N GLU A 2 -31.26 29.71 -25.11
CA GLU A 2 -31.75 29.77 -23.73
C GLU A 2 -30.57 29.84 -22.77
N ARG A 3 -30.70 30.72 -21.78
CA ARG A 3 -29.66 31.15 -20.86
C ARG A 3 -29.21 29.98 -19.98
N LEU A 4 -27.90 29.72 -19.92
CA LEU A 4 -27.28 28.95 -18.84
C LEU A 4 -27.70 29.60 -17.52
N ALA A 5 -28.54 28.92 -16.73
CA ALA A 5 -28.92 29.37 -15.41
C ALA A 5 -27.66 29.43 -14.55
N ALA A 6 -27.21 30.63 -14.20
CA ALA A 6 -26.08 30.83 -13.31
C ALA A 6 -26.44 30.23 -11.94
N LEU A 7 -25.90 29.06 -11.65
CA LEU A 7 -26.10 28.39 -10.37
C LEU A 7 -25.58 29.29 -9.24
N PRO A 8 -26.34 29.47 -8.15
CA PRO A 8 -25.89 30.27 -7.02
C PRO A 8 -24.58 29.68 -6.46
N PHE A 9 -23.63 30.54 -6.07
CA PHE A 9 -22.27 30.15 -5.66
C PHE A 9 -22.26 29.02 -4.62
N SER A 10 -23.21 29.04 -3.67
CA SER A 10 -23.39 27.98 -2.67
C SER A 10 -23.64 26.59 -3.28
N LYS A 11 -24.47 26.50 -4.34
CA LYS A 11 -24.75 25.23 -5.03
C LYS A 11 -23.57 24.73 -5.84
N SER A 12 -22.81 25.63 -6.46
CA SER A 12 -21.58 25.26 -7.18
C SER A 12 -20.52 24.70 -6.23
N VAL A 13 -20.36 25.30 -5.03
CA VAL A 13 -19.45 24.81 -3.99
C VAL A 13 -19.90 23.45 -3.44
N GLU A 14 -21.19 23.25 -3.20
CA GLU A 14 -21.75 21.97 -2.73
C GLU A 14 -21.45 20.82 -3.71
N ILE A 15 -21.65 21.06 -5.02
CA ILE A 15 -21.39 20.08 -6.07
C ILE A 15 -19.89 19.76 -6.18
N ALA A 16 -19.04 20.78 -6.14
CA ALA A 16 -17.59 20.61 -6.15
C ALA A 16 -17.10 19.80 -4.95
N TYR A 17 -17.57 20.13 -3.75
CA TYR A 17 -17.22 19.41 -2.52
C TYR A 17 -17.66 17.94 -2.57
N LYS A 18 -18.87 17.66 -3.02
CA LYS A 18 -19.38 16.28 -3.16
C LYS A 18 -18.52 15.46 -4.12
N SER A 19 -18.09 16.05 -5.23
CA SER A 19 -17.26 15.40 -6.24
C SER A 19 -15.83 15.13 -5.74
N ILE A 20 -15.22 16.11 -5.05
CA ILE A 20 -13.89 15.94 -4.44
C ILE A 20 -13.93 14.88 -3.35
N ARG A 21 -14.98 14.87 -2.53
CA ARG A 21 -15.10 13.91 -1.42
C ARG A 21 -15.12 12.47 -1.92
N VAL A 22 -15.92 12.16 -2.93
CA VAL A 22 -16.00 10.78 -3.48
C VAL A 22 -14.65 10.33 -4.05
N ARG A 23 -13.98 11.19 -4.83
CA ARG A 23 -12.65 10.90 -5.41
C ARG A 23 -11.58 10.73 -4.33
N PHE A 24 -11.58 11.59 -3.31
CA PHE A 24 -10.61 11.57 -2.22
C PHE A 24 -10.75 10.31 -1.35
N PHE A 25 -11.97 9.98 -0.92
CA PHE A 25 -12.20 8.80 -0.08
C PHE A 25 -11.81 7.50 -0.77
N ARG A 26 -11.94 7.40 -2.11
CA ARG A 26 -11.48 6.22 -2.83
C ARG A 26 -9.96 6.10 -2.88
N SER A 27 -9.27 7.18 -3.24
CA SER A 27 -7.81 7.22 -3.21
C SER A 27 -7.27 6.91 -1.80
N LEU A 28 -8.01 7.35 -0.77
CA LEU A 28 -7.74 7.02 0.62
C LEU A 28 -7.88 5.51 0.90
N VAL A 29 -8.90 4.83 0.38
CA VAL A 29 -9.08 3.38 0.59
C VAL A 29 -7.92 2.58 -0.01
N THR A 30 -7.50 2.89 -1.24
CA THR A 30 -6.37 2.21 -1.89
C THR A 30 -5.06 2.45 -1.14
N THR A 31 -4.79 3.70 -0.80
CA THR A 31 -3.55 4.06 -0.10
C THR A 31 -3.53 3.52 1.32
N ALA A 32 -4.64 3.55 2.06
CA ALA A 32 -4.73 2.98 3.41
C ALA A 32 -4.56 1.46 3.42
N SER A 33 -5.16 0.76 2.46
CA SER A 33 -5.00 -0.70 2.33
C SER A 33 -3.54 -1.07 2.05
N LEU A 34 -2.87 -0.30 1.20
CA LEU A 34 -1.46 -0.48 0.90
C LEU A 34 -0.56 -0.14 2.09
N VAL A 35 -0.80 1.00 2.75
CA VAL A 35 -0.08 1.42 3.96
C VAL A 35 -0.16 0.34 5.02
N LEU A 36 -1.34 -0.22 5.28
CA LEU A 36 -1.51 -1.25 6.30
C LEU A 36 -0.76 -2.54 5.96
N ALA A 37 -0.82 -2.98 4.70
CA ALA A 37 -0.13 -4.19 4.25
C ALA A 37 1.40 -4.05 4.32
N VAL A 38 1.93 -2.92 3.83
CA VAL A 38 3.37 -2.62 3.89
C VAL A 38 3.83 -2.39 5.33
N ALA A 39 3.02 -1.72 6.15
CA ALA A 39 3.31 -1.55 7.57
C ALA A 39 3.36 -2.88 8.30
N PHE A 40 2.44 -3.80 8.03
CA PHE A 40 2.45 -5.13 8.63
C PHE A 40 3.67 -5.95 8.20
N LEU A 41 3.99 -5.95 6.89
CA LEU A 41 5.19 -6.61 6.36
C LEU A 41 6.47 -6.05 7.02
N CYS A 42 6.61 -4.72 7.01
CA CYS A 42 7.77 -4.04 7.59
C CYS A 42 7.86 -4.28 9.09
N TYR A 43 6.74 -4.24 9.81
CA TYR A 43 6.66 -4.56 11.24
C TYR A 43 7.23 -5.95 11.55
N VAL A 44 6.76 -6.98 10.83
CA VAL A 44 7.21 -8.37 11.05
C VAL A 44 8.71 -8.51 10.79
N GLN A 45 9.21 -7.95 9.68
CA GLN A 45 10.62 -8.01 9.34
C GLN A 45 11.50 -7.24 10.33
N VAL A 46 11.11 -6.03 10.74
CA VAL A 46 11.85 -5.23 11.73
C VAL A 46 11.96 -5.96 13.07
N VAL A 47 10.89 -6.62 13.52
CA VAL A 47 10.92 -7.39 14.76
C VAL A 47 11.88 -8.58 14.65
N SER A 48 11.87 -9.31 13.53
CA SER A 48 12.80 -10.42 13.27
C SER A 48 14.25 -9.95 13.16
N ASP A 49 14.51 -8.82 12.48
CA ASP A 49 15.84 -8.24 12.34
C ASP A 49 16.44 -7.86 13.69
N ILE A 50 15.67 -7.20 14.55
CA ILE A 50 16.08 -6.82 15.91
C ILE A 50 16.35 -8.07 16.76
N ALA A 51 15.49 -9.08 16.68
CA ALA A 51 15.68 -10.31 17.44
C ALA A 51 16.95 -11.04 16.98
N THR A 52 17.19 -11.09 15.66
CA THR A 52 18.36 -11.74 15.07
C THR A 52 19.66 -10.99 15.35
N SER A 53 19.65 -9.65 15.32
CA SER A 53 20.84 -8.86 15.69
C SER A 53 21.20 -9.02 17.17
N LEU A 54 20.20 -9.10 18.04
CA LEU A 54 20.40 -9.36 19.46
C LEU A 54 20.96 -10.77 19.71
N LEU A 55 20.51 -11.78 18.97
CA LEU A 55 21.13 -13.11 19.03
C LEU A 55 22.60 -13.08 18.61
N GLN A 56 22.90 -12.43 17.48
CA GLN A 56 24.25 -12.36 16.94
C GLN A 56 25.20 -11.54 17.81
N SER A 57 24.68 -10.59 18.60
CA SER A 57 25.49 -9.83 19.56
C SER A 57 26.12 -10.70 20.65
N GLY A 58 25.52 -11.87 20.95
CA GLY A 58 26.03 -12.81 21.95
C GLY A 58 25.99 -12.30 23.39
N ASP A 59 25.37 -11.15 23.65
CA ASP A 59 25.29 -10.57 24.99
C ASP A 59 24.41 -11.45 25.90
N PRO A 60 24.92 -11.94 27.05
CA PRO A 60 24.15 -12.75 27.98
C PRO A 60 22.89 -12.04 28.51
N ALA A 61 22.86 -10.69 28.54
CA ALA A 61 21.67 -9.95 28.91
C ALA A 61 20.59 -9.99 27.80
N ALA A 62 21.00 -9.85 26.53
CA ALA A 62 20.13 -9.93 25.37
C ALA A 62 19.53 -11.34 25.20
N LEU A 63 20.34 -12.38 25.38
CA LEU A 63 19.88 -13.77 25.32
C LEU A 63 18.83 -14.08 26.40
N ARG A 64 18.99 -13.56 27.62
CA ARG A 64 17.99 -13.70 28.68
C ARG A 64 16.71 -12.94 28.36
N ALA A 65 16.81 -11.76 27.75
CA ALA A 65 15.65 -10.97 27.34
C ALA A 65 14.85 -11.69 26.23
N LEU A 66 15.54 -12.23 25.23
CA LEU A 66 14.94 -13.04 24.16
C LEU A 66 14.26 -14.30 24.71
N ALA A 67 14.92 -15.02 25.63
CA ALA A 67 14.34 -16.19 26.28
C ALA A 67 13.09 -15.86 27.11
N ARG A 68 13.08 -14.72 27.82
CA ARG A 68 11.89 -14.22 28.55
C ARG A 68 10.76 -13.81 27.62
N ALA A 69 11.09 -13.26 26.46
CA ALA A 69 10.12 -12.91 25.43
C ALA A 69 9.58 -14.14 24.68
N GLY A 70 10.06 -15.35 24.98
CA GLY A 70 9.57 -16.60 24.41
C GLY A 70 10.11 -16.93 23.02
N TYR A 71 11.23 -16.31 22.61
CA TYR A 71 11.91 -16.65 21.36
C TYR A 71 12.62 -18.00 21.49
N ASP A 72 12.42 -18.89 20.50
CA ASP A 72 13.13 -20.17 20.43
C ASP A 72 14.57 -19.93 19.93
N ILE A 73 15.53 -20.04 20.85
CA ILE A 73 16.96 -19.78 20.62
C ILE A 73 17.74 -21.07 20.30
N ASN A 74 17.06 -22.20 20.16
CA ASN A 74 17.68 -23.51 19.99
C ASN A 74 18.08 -23.78 18.53
N GLY A 75 19.15 -23.12 18.06
CA GLY A 75 19.98 -23.67 16.97
C GLY A 75 19.80 -23.13 15.55
N VAL A 76 19.12 -21.99 15.34
CA VAL A 76 19.07 -21.33 14.01
C VAL A 76 19.76 -19.97 14.09
N SER A 77 20.63 -19.67 13.13
CA SER A 77 21.37 -18.39 12.98
C SER A 77 20.47 -17.18 12.70
N SER A 78 19.17 -17.40 12.54
CA SER A 78 18.10 -16.42 12.39
C SER A 78 16.93 -16.87 13.26
N ILE A 79 16.34 -15.96 14.02
CA ILE A 79 15.00 -16.20 14.58
C ILE A 79 14.05 -16.22 13.40
N GLY A 80 13.80 -17.43 12.90
CA GLY A 80 12.99 -17.64 11.72
C GLY A 80 11.59 -17.11 11.98
N GLU A 81 11.10 -16.26 11.08
CA GLU A 81 9.67 -15.97 11.00
C GLU A 81 8.95 -17.32 11.01
N SER A 82 8.13 -17.57 12.03
CA SER A 82 7.37 -18.82 12.13
C SER A 82 6.61 -19.01 10.82
N ALA A 83 6.50 -20.25 10.32
CA ALA A 83 5.74 -20.53 9.10
C ALA A 83 4.32 -19.94 9.16
N GLN A 84 3.76 -19.84 10.38
CA GLN A 84 2.49 -19.16 10.65
C GLN A 84 2.54 -17.65 10.37
N GLN A 85 3.60 -16.95 10.79
CA GLN A 85 3.79 -15.52 10.55
C GLN A 85 3.97 -15.24 9.06
N GLN A 86 4.78 -16.04 8.36
CA GLN A 86 4.97 -15.92 6.91
C GLN A 86 3.64 -16.07 6.16
N TRP A 87 2.82 -17.03 6.57
CA TRP A 87 1.52 -17.24 5.95
C TRP A 87 0.55 -16.08 6.20
N LEU A 88 0.57 -15.49 7.40
CA LEU A 88 -0.22 -14.29 7.71
C LEU A 88 0.20 -13.07 6.89
N VAL A 89 1.51 -12.89 6.68
CA VAL A 89 2.04 -11.82 5.81
C VAL A 89 1.52 -12.01 4.39
N VAL A 90 1.68 -13.21 3.81
CA VAL A 90 1.19 -13.52 2.46
C VAL A 90 -0.31 -13.25 2.32
N LEU A 91 -1.11 -13.69 3.30
CA LEU A 91 -2.55 -13.46 3.30
C LEU A 91 -2.90 -11.97 3.35
N SER A 92 -2.20 -11.19 4.18
CA SER A 92 -2.37 -9.73 4.28
C SER A 92 -2.07 -9.03 2.95
N LEU A 93 -0.97 -9.41 2.28
CA LEU A 93 -0.62 -8.86 0.97
C LEU A 93 -1.67 -9.22 -0.10
N LEU A 94 -2.22 -10.44 -0.06
CA LEU A 94 -3.26 -10.87 -0.99
C LEU A 94 -4.54 -10.04 -0.81
N VAL A 95 -5.02 -9.88 0.43
CA VAL A 95 -6.19 -9.06 0.73
C VAL A 95 -5.99 -7.62 0.28
N CYS A 96 -4.78 -7.07 0.45
CA CYS A 96 -4.42 -5.75 -0.05
C CYS A 96 -4.59 -5.63 -1.58
N VAL A 97 -4.06 -6.58 -2.35
CA VAL A 97 -4.16 -6.60 -3.82
C VAL A 97 -5.63 -6.66 -4.26
N VAL A 98 -6.44 -7.51 -3.64
CA VAL A 98 -7.89 -7.59 -3.94
C VAL A 98 -8.59 -6.27 -3.65
N GLY A 99 -8.26 -5.62 -2.53
CA GLY A 99 -8.78 -4.30 -2.17
C GLY A 99 -8.41 -3.24 -3.22
N ILE A 100 -7.17 -3.24 -3.69
CA ILE A 100 -6.69 -2.34 -4.74
C ILE A 100 -7.46 -2.58 -6.04
N ILE A 101 -7.58 -3.83 -6.49
CA ILE A 101 -8.31 -4.19 -7.72
C ILE A 101 -9.75 -3.66 -7.67
N ASN A 102 -10.46 -3.92 -6.57
CA ASN A 102 -11.86 -3.51 -6.44
C ASN A 102 -12.03 -2.00 -6.46
N ALA A 103 -11.18 -1.27 -5.72
CA ALA A 103 -11.24 0.18 -5.71
C ALA A 103 -10.89 0.76 -7.09
N GLN A 104 -9.93 0.18 -7.80
CA GLN A 104 -9.52 0.65 -9.12
C GLN A 104 -10.54 0.33 -10.21
N LEU A 105 -11.20 -0.83 -10.16
CA LEU A 105 -12.33 -1.12 -11.05
C LEU A 105 -13.45 -0.09 -10.88
N MET A 106 -13.75 0.29 -9.65
CA MET A 106 -14.70 1.37 -9.38
C MET A 106 -14.20 2.70 -9.95
N ALA A 107 -12.90 3.01 -9.85
CA ALA A 107 -12.32 4.25 -10.39
C ALA A 107 -12.44 4.33 -11.91
N VAL A 108 -12.28 3.19 -12.58
CA VAL A 108 -12.45 3.07 -14.03
C VAL A 108 -13.90 3.36 -14.44
N THR A 109 -14.90 2.85 -13.71
CA THR A 109 -16.31 3.10 -14.04
C THR A 109 -16.73 4.56 -13.79
N GLU A 110 -16.17 5.24 -12.80
CA GLU A 110 -16.42 6.67 -12.59
C GLU A 110 -15.82 7.56 -13.67
N ARG A 111 -14.67 7.16 -14.21
CA ARG A 111 -13.98 7.87 -15.30
C ARG A 111 -14.38 7.38 -16.69
N PHE A 112 -15.42 6.56 -16.79
CA PHE A 112 -15.80 5.89 -18.05
C PHE A 112 -16.01 6.88 -19.21
N ARG A 113 -16.73 7.99 -18.97
CA ARG A 113 -16.92 9.05 -19.98
C ARG A 113 -15.64 9.79 -20.33
N GLU A 114 -14.80 10.10 -19.34
CA GLU A 114 -13.51 10.76 -19.56
C GLU A 114 -12.58 9.88 -20.43
N ILE A 115 -12.58 8.56 -20.21
CA ILE A 115 -11.81 7.60 -21.01
C ILE A 115 -12.38 7.48 -22.43
N GLY A 116 -13.71 7.40 -22.56
CA GLY A 116 -14.40 7.35 -23.84
C GLY A 116 -14.13 8.58 -24.72
N THR A 117 -14.15 9.78 -24.14
CA THR A 117 -13.84 11.02 -24.89
C THR A 117 -12.38 11.06 -25.32
N MET A 118 -11.43 10.65 -24.47
CA MET A 118 -10.02 10.53 -24.84
C MET A 118 -9.81 9.57 -26.01
N LYS A 119 -10.49 8.42 -26.03
CA LYS A 119 -10.43 7.47 -27.14
C LYS A 119 -11.04 8.01 -28.43
N CYS A 120 -12.16 8.72 -28.35
CA CYS A 120 -12.75 9.40 -29.53
C CYS A 120 -11.82 10.43 -30.16
N LEU A 121 -10.96 11.07 -29.35
CA LEU A 121 -9.94 12.01 -29.80
C LEU A 121 -8.66 11.31 -30.33
N GLY A 122 -8.64 9.97 -30.38
CA GLY A 122 -7.53 9.19 -30.91
C GLY A 122 -6.49 8.74 -29.88
N ALA A 123 -6.79 8.79 -28.57
CA ALA A 123 -5.88 8.23 -27.56
C ALA A 123 -5.73 6.71 -27.74
N LEU A 124 -4.49 6.23 -27.81
CA LEU A 124 -4.19 4.79 -27.88
C LEU A 124 -4.45 4.11 -26.53
N ASP A 125 -4.84 2.84 -26.56
CA ASP A 125 -5.01 1.99 -25.37
C ASP A 125 -3.78 2.01 -24.45
N ARG A 126 -2.57 2.07 -25.03
CA ARG A 126 -1.31 2.15 -24.28
C ARG A 126 -1.18 3.45 -23.46
N VAL A 127 -1.75 4.56 -23.93
CA VAL A 127 -1.74 5.84 -23.21
C VAL A 127 -2.65 5.73 -21.98
N ILE A 128 -3.83 5.12 -22.14
CA ILE A 128 -4.77 4.89 -21.03
C ILE A 128 -4.14 3.96 -19.99
N MET A 129 -3.54 2.85 -20.43
CA MET A 129 -2.78 1.96 -19.55
C MET A 129 -1.71 2.70 -18.75
N LEU A 130 -0.93 3.56 -19.42
CA LEU A 130 0.16 4.30 -18.79
C LEU A 130 -0.35 5.31 -17.74
N LEU A 131 -1.49 5.96 -17.99
CA LEU A 131 -2.12 6.87 -17.02
C LEU A 131 -2.46 6.15 -15.71
N PHE A 132 -3.11 4.98 -15.79
CA PHE A 132 -3.44 4.17 -14.61
C PHE A 132 -2.21 3.61 -13.91
N LEU A 133 -1.20 3.16 -14.68
CA LEU A 133 0.07 2.68 -14.12
C LEU A 133 0.85 3.77 -13.40
N LEU A 134 0.86 5.01 -13.93
CA LEU A 134 1.49 6.15 -13.28
C LEU A 134 0.74 6.55 -12.01
N GLU A 135 -0.59 6.58 -12.05
CA GLU A 135 -1.42 6.86 -10.87
C GLU A 135 -1.18 5.83 -9.77
N ALA A 136 -1.19 4.54 -10.12
CA ALA A 136 -0.85 3.47 -9.20
C ALA A 136 0.60 3.56 -8.71
N GLY A 137 1.57 3.85 -9.58
CA GLY A 137 2.97 4.01 -9.19
C GLY A 137 3.16 5.12 -8.14
N MET A 138 2.49 6.26 -8.30
CA MET A 138 2.52 7.36 -7.34
C MET A 138 1.85 6.98 -6.01
N GLN A 139 0.66 6.37 -6.06
CA GLN A 139 -0.06 5.87 -4.88
C GLN A 139 0.74 4.78 -4.16
N GLY A 140 1.36 3.89 -4.92
CA GLY A 140 2.23 2.80 -4.50
C GLY A 140 3.43 3.31 -3.72
N PHE A 141 4.16 4.25 -4.31
CA PHE A 141 5.33 4.85 -3.68
C PHE A 141 4.98 5.61 -2.40
N ALA A 142 3.96 6.48 -2.45
CA ALA A 142 3.53 7.26 -1.28
C ALA A 142 3.00 6.36 -0.15
N GLY A 143 2.14 5.39 -0.48
CA GLY A 143 1.60 4.46 0.49
C GLY A 143 2.66 3.55 1.11
N SER A 144 3.63 3.11 0.32
CA SER A 144 4.70 2.24 0.84
C SER A 144 5.69 3.00 1.72
N LEU A 145 6.01 4.25 1.40
CA LEU A 145 6.82 5.10 2.27
C LEU A 145 6.16 5.30 3.64
N ILE A 146 4.87 5.64 3.65
CA ILE A 146 4.10 5.80 4.89
C ILE A 146 4.01 4.46 5.63
N GLY A 147 3.76 3.37 4.90
CA GLY A 147 3.72 2.02 5.46
C GLY A 147 5.01 1.62 6.15
N VAL A 148 6.16 1.87 5.53
CA VAL A 148 7.48 1.59 6.14
C VAL A 148 7.74 2.45 7.37
N LEU A 149 7.38 3.74 7.34
CA LEU A 149 7.52 4.59 8.51
C LEU A 149 6.67 4.09 9.68
N VAL A 150 5.40 3.77 9.43
CA VAL A 150 4.48 3.28 10.46
C VAL A 150 4.89 1.90 10.97
N GLY A 151 5.16 0.96 10.06
CA GLY A 151 5.55 -0.42 10.38
C GLY A 151 6.89 -0.51 11.11
N GLY A 152 7.89 0.25 10.65
CA GLY A 152 9.20 0.31 11.29
C GLY A 152 9.14 0.92 12.69
N LEU A 153 8.43 2.04 12.86
CA LEU A 153 8.23 2.65 14.19
C LEU A 153 7.45 1.71 15.13
N ALA A 154 6.40 1.07 14.64
CA ALA A 154 5.64 0.09 15.42
C ALA A 154 6.48 -1.13 15.80
N GLY A 155 7.34 -1.60 14.88
CA GLY A 155 8.25 -2.73 15.10
C GLY A 155 9.24 -2.42 16.21
N VAL A 156 9.97 -1.30 16.09
CA VAL A 156 10.92 -0.83 17.12
C VAL A 156 10.21 -0.60 18.46
N ALA A 157 9.06 0.05 18.47
CA ALA A 157 8.30 0.31 19.69
C ALA A 157 7.85 -0.99 20.37
N SER A 158 7.35 -1.97 19.61
CA SER A 158 6.93 -3.26 20.15
C SER A 158 8.11 -4.05 20.72
N SER A 159 9.24 -4.08 20.02
CA SER A 159 10.47 -4.70 20.51
C SER A 159 10.96 -4.02 21.78
N ALA A 160 10.91 -2.69 21.86
CA ALA A 160 11.31 -1.95 23.06
C ALA A 160 10.43 -2.28 24.28
N ILE A 161 9.14 -2.54 24.07
CA ILE A 161 8.22 -2.98 25.14
C ILE A 161 8.56 -4.41 25.59
N SER A 162 8.83 -5.32 24.65
CA SER A 162 9.08 -6.74 24.96
C SER A 162 10.48 -7.01 25.52
N LEU A 163 11.51 -6.31 25.03
CA LEU A 163 12.92 -6.57 25.31
C LEU A 163 13.59 -5.48 26.16
N GLY A 164 12.90 -4.35 26.39
CA GLY A 164 13.41 -3.23 27.18
C GLY A 164 14.45 -2.38 26.45
N THR A 165 15.32 -1.71 27.21
CA THR A 165 16.33 -0.76 26.68
C THR A 165 17.44 -1.42 25.85
N ILE A 166 17.58 -2.76 25.92
CA ILE A 166 18.54 -3.55 25.15
C ILE A 166 18.30 -3.46 23.63
N VAL A 167 17.09 -3.12 23.20
CA VAL A 167 16.81 -2.93 21.77
C VAL A 167 17.69 -1.85 21.17
N PHE A 168 17.93 -0.75 21.89
CA PHE A 168 18.70 0.38 21.36
C PHE A 168 20.19 0.07 21.18
N THR A 169 20.73 -0.90 21.93
CA THR A 169 22.12 -1.35 21.76
C THR A 169 22.27 -2.36 20.62
N GLY A 170 21.19 -3.06 20.27
CA GLY A 170 21.15 -4.06 19.21
C GLY A 170 20.54 -3.60 17.90
N LEU A 171 20.16 -2.32 17.74
CA LEU A 171 19.54 -1.81 16.50
C LEU A 171 20.50 -1.98 15.31
N PRO A 172 20.16 -2.76 14.28
CA PRO A 172 20.99 -2.94 13.10
C PRO A 172 20.57 -1.93 12.00
N PRO A 173 21.19 -0.74 11.90
CA PRO A 173 20.73 0.29 10.97
C PRO A 173 20.78 -0.16 9.50
N ALA A 174 21.76 -1.00 9.14
CA ALA A 174 21.87 -1.55 7.79
C ALA A 174 20.74 -2.53 7.45
N ALA A 175 20.35 -3.40 8.38
CA ALA A 175 19.25 -4.34 8.17
C ALA A 175 17.91 -3.60 8.08
N LEU A 176 17.66 -2.64 8.97
CA LEU A 176 16.45 -1.82 8.93
C LEU A 176 16.32 -1.01 7.63
N ALA A 177 17.43 -0.47 7.12
CA ALA A 177 17.45 0.23 5.83
C ALA A 177 17.13 -0.73 4.67
N LEU A 178 17.68 -1.95 4.68
CA LEU A 178 17.41 -2.98 3.68
C LEU A 178 15.94 -3.42 3.71
N THR A 179 15.41 -3.70 4.90
CA THR A 179 14.02 -4.07 5.16
C THR A 179 13.05 -2.98 4.73
N GLY A 180 13.37 -1.71 5.01
CA GLY A 180 12.62 -0.56 4.52
C GLY A 180 12.61 -0.50 2.99
N PHE A 181 13.77 -0.65 2.34
CA PHE A 181 13.86 -0.67 0.88
C PHE A 181 13.06 -1.81 0.25
N GLN A 182 13.19 -3.03 0.78
CA GLN A 182 12.44 -4.21 0.31
C GLN A 182 10.93 -4.02 0.49
N SER A 183 10.50 -3.48 1.62
CA SER A 183 9.09 -3.20 1.89
C SER A 183 8.53 -2.14 0.94
N VAL A 184 9.28 -1.09 0.62
CA VAL A 184 8.88 -0.10 -0.41
C VAL A 184 8.77 -0.76 -1.78
N LEU A 185 9.75 -1.58 -2.16
CA LEU A 185 9.75 -2.27 -3.44
C LEU A 185 8.54 -3.20 -3.58
N ILE A 186 8.25 -4.01 -2.55
CA ILE A 186 7.10 -4.92 -2.51
C ILE A 186 5.80 -4.12 -2.60
N GLY A 187 5.65 -3.04 -1.82
CA GLY A 187 4.44 -2.22 -1.87
C GLY A 187 4.20 -1.55 -3.23
N CYS A 188 5.25 -1.04 -3.88
CA CYS A 188 5.19 -0.54 -5.24
C CYS A 188 4.75 -1.64 -6.23
N LEU A 189 5.31 -2.85 -6.11
CA LEU A 189 4.93 -3.98 -6.96
C LEU A 189 3.47 -4.40 -6.73
N LEU A 190 3.01 -4.47 -5.49
CA LEU A 190 1.61 -4.81 -5.18
C LEU A 190 0.64 -3.79 -5.78
N SER A 191 0.97 -2.50 -5.71
CA SER A 191 0.17 -1.44 -6.31
C SER A 191 0.08 -1.58 -7.83
N LEU A 192 1.22 -1.82 -8.50
CA LEU A 192 1.26 -2.04 -9.94
C LEU A 192 0.46 -3.28 -10.34
N VAL A 193 0.70 -4.42 -9.67
CA VAL A 193 0.00 -5.68 -9.91
C VAL A 193 -1.51 -5.52 -9.72
N GLY A 194 -1.94 -4.84 -8.66
CA GLY A 194 -3.35 -4.58 -8.39
C GLY A 194 -4.02 -3.69 -9.45
N VAL A 195 -3.28 -2.83 -10.13
CA VAL A 195 -3.84 -1.97 -11.19
C VAL A 195 -3.82 -2.62 -12.57
N LEU A 196 -3.03 -3.67 -12.82
CA LEU A 196 -2.88 -4.26 -14.15
C LEU A 196 -4.22 -4.66 -14.78
N TYR A 197 -5.03 -5.43 -14.05
CA TYR A 197 -6.34 -5.86 -14.56
C TYR A 197 -7.30 -4.69 -14.80
N PRO A 198 -7.54 -3.78 -13.82
CA PRO A 198 -8.36 -2.59 -14.03
C PRO A 198 -7.89 -1.70 -15.18
N ALA A 199 -6.58 -1.50 -15.33
CA ALA A 199 -6.01 -0.69 -16.40
C ALA A 199 -6.27 -1.31 -17.77
N ILE A 200 -6.13 -2.64 -17.91
CA ILE A 200 -6.44 -3.35 -19.16
C ILE A 200 -7.94 -3.23 -19.47
N ALA A 201 -8.79 -3.39 -18.46
CA ALA A 201 -10.22 -3.22 -18.61
C ALA A 201 -10.54 -1.81 -19.11
N ALA A 202 -9.97 -0.77 -18.50
CA ALA A 202 -10.12 0.63 -18.90
C ALA A 202 -9.64 0.91 -20.32
N ALA A 203 -8.46 0.39 -20.67
CA ALA A 203 -7.86 0.58 -21.97
C ALA A 203 -8.62 -0.14 -23.08
N ARG A 204 -9.40 -1.19 -22.79
CA ARG A 204 -10.21 -1.91 -23.79
C ARG A 204 -11.65 -1.41 -23.92
N MET A 205 -12.02 -0.37 -23.19
CA MET A 205 -13.39 0.18 -23.24
C MET A 205 -13.74 0.72 -24.63
N GLU A 206 -14.96 0.42 -25.07
CA GLU A 206 -15.49 0.92 -26.34
C GLU A 206 -16.07 2.33 -26.16
N PRO A 207 -15.68 3.32 -26.98
CA PRO A 207 -16.15 4.70 -26.83
C PRO A 207 -17.67 4.84 -27.00
N VAL A 208 -18.29 3.95 -27.79
CA VAL A 208 -19.73 3.95 -28.06
C VAL A 208 -20.54 3.64 -26.80
N GLU A 209 -20.04 2.73 -25.94
CA GLU A 209 -20.69 2.39 -24.68
C GLU A 209 -20.62 3.57 -23.70
N ALA A 210 -19.49 4.29 -23.67
CA ALA A 210 -19.31 5.46 -22.81
C ALA A 210 -20.31 6.60 -23.08
N MET A 211 -20.82 6.69 -24.30
CA MET A 211 -21.83 7.70 -24.65
C MET A 211 -23.28 7.22 -24.43
N ARG A 212 -23.50 5.91 -24.23
CA ARG A 212 -24.83 5.31 -24.02
C ARG A 212 -25.28 5.24 -22.56
N VAL A 213 -24.35 5.31 -21.59
CA VAL A 213 -24.61 5.16 -20.15
C VAL A 213 -25.53 6.25 -19.55
N GLU A 214 -25.88 7.31 -20.30
CA GLU A 214 -26.73 8.42 -19.85
C GLU A 214 -28.07 8.57 -20.59
N GLN A 215 -28.44 7.66 -21.50
CA GLN A 215 -29.81 7.58 -22.04
C GLN A 215 -30.68 6.73 -21.12
#